data_AF-A0A6L6J2P7-F1
#
_entry.id   AF-A0A6L6J2P7-F1
#
_cell.length_a   1.000
_cell.length_b   1.000
_cell.length_c   1.000
_cell.angle_alpha   90.00
_cell.angle_beta   90.00
_cell.angle_gamma   90.00
#
_symmetry.space_group_name_H-M   'P 1'
#
loop_
_entity.id
_entity.type
_entity.pdbx_description
1 polymer ?
#
loop_
_entity_poly.entity_id
_entity_poly.type
_entity_poly.pdbx_seq_one_letter_code
_entity_poly.pdbx_strand_id
1 'polypeptide(L)'
;MVPVLETPRLLLRGHRLDDFTACAAMWADPVVIRHIGGVPSTEEQSWSRLLRYVGHWHHLGFGYWAVTLKEDGRYLGEVGLADYHRDTSPKLTGKPEAGWALVPQAHGKGYATEAVSAALQWADAHIDCAATSTIIAPENAGSIHVAKKVGFSNAVIGRYGEHESLFMERLRRT
;
A
#
# COMPACT_ATOMS: atom_id res chain seq x y z
N MET A 1 -5.65 1.86 18.35
CA MET A 1 -4.98 0.55 18.23
C MET A 1 -5.10 0.11 16.79
N VAL A 2 -4.05 -0.47 16.18
CA VAL A 2 -4.11 -0.93 14.79
C VAL A 2 -4.97 -2.20 14.73
N PRO A 3 -6.05 -2.24 13.92
CA PRO A 3 -6.88 -3.43 13.80
C PRO A 3 -6.11 -4.57 13.14
N VAL A 4 -6.41 -5.80 13.54
CA VAL A 4 -5.89 -7.01 12.89
C VAL A 4 -6.94 -7.50 11.90
N LEU A 5 -6.55 -7.66 10.64
CA LEU A 5 -7.43 -8.19 9.59
C LEU A 5 -6.96 -9.59 9.21
N GLU A 6 -7.92 -10.49 9.12
CA GLU A 6 -7.69 -11.86 8.71
C GLU A 6 -8.35 -12.13 7.37
N THR A 7 -7.59 -12.74 6.46
CA THR A 7 -8.09 -13.22 5.17
C THR A 7 -7.93 -14.74 5.12
N PRO A 8 -8.33 -15.43 4.03
CA PRO A 8 -8.10 -16.88 3.93
C PRO A 8 -6.65 -17.31 4.14
N ARG A 9 -5.68 -16.52 3.65
CA ARG A 9 -4.24 -16.88 3.68
C ARG A 9 -3.37 -15.92 4.48
N LEU A 10 -3.84 -14.71 4.76
CA LEU A 10 -3.02 -13.60 5.26
C LEU A 10 -3.50 -13.07 6.61
N LEU A 11 -2.54 -12.60 7.39
CA LEU A 11 -2.76 -11.78 8.57
C LEU A 11 -2.18 -10.38 8.31
N LEU A 12 -3.03 -9.37 8.34
CA LEU A 12 -2.66 -7.96 8.24
C LEU A 12 -2.70 -7.38 9.65
N ARG A 13 -1.57 -6.87 10.13
CA ARG A 13 -1.46 -6.33 11.49
C ARG A 13 -0.52 -5.13 11.54
N GLY A 14 -0.53 -4.38 12.64
CA GLY A 14 0.39 -3.27 12.81
C GLY A 14 1.86 -3.70 12.68
N HIS A 15 2.69 -2.83 12.11
CA HIS A 15 4.13 -3.04 12.04
C HIS A 15 4.72 -3.14 13.46
N ARG A 16 5.71 -4.01 13.62
CA ARG A 16 6.50 -4.24 14.82
C ARG A 16 7.97 -3.98 14.51
N LEU A 17 8.79 -3.77 15.54
CA LEU A 17 10.23 -3.56 15.35
C LEU A 17 10.90 -4.77 14.70
N ASP A 18 10.47 -5.98 15.04
CA ASP A 18 11.03 -7.22 14.50
C ASP A 18 10.79 -7.41 12.98
N ASP A 19 9.87 -6.63 12.38
CA ASP A 19 9.68 -6.63 10.93
C ASP A 19 10.75 -5.85 10.18
N PHE A 20 11.49 -4.98 10.89
CA PHE A 20 12.31 -3.97 10.25
C PHE A 20 13.32 -4.58 9.30
N THR A 21 13.99 -5.66 9.71
CA THR A 21 14.96 -6.38 8.86
C THR A 21 14.33 -6.86 7.55
N ALA A 22 13.13 -7.46 7.60
CA ALA A 22 12.44 -7.94 6.41
C ALA A 22 11.89 -6.78 5.54
N CYS A 23 11.39 -5.72 6.19
CA CYS A 23 10.93 -4.51 5.53
C CYS A 23 12.07 -3.79 4.78
N ALA A 24 13.21 -3.59 5.44
CA ALA A 24 14.39 -2.97 4.84
C ALA A 24 14.93 -3.82 3.68
N ALA A 25 14.99 -5.15 3.84
CA ALA A 25 15.38 -6.05 2.74
C ALA A 25 14.45 -5.95 1.53
N MET A 26 13.13 -5.88 1.75
CA MET A 26 12.15 -5.70 0.67
C MET A 26 12.33 -4.36 -0.05
N TRP A 27 12.51 -3.26 0.70
CA TRP A 27 12.67 -1.93 0.11
C TRP A 27 14.04 -1.69 -0.53
N ALA A 28 15.03 -2.53 -0.22
CA ALA A 28 16.31 -2.59 -0.92
C ALA A 28 16.28 -3.45 -2.20
N ASP A 29 15.20 -4.22 -2.44
CA ASP A 29 15.10 -5.13 -3.58
C ASP A 29 14.73 -4.37 -4.88
N PRO A 30 15.60 -4.38 -5.92
CA PRO A 30 15.34 -3.72 -7.20
C PRO A 30 14.06 -4.16 -7.91
N VAL A 31 13.57 -5.38 -7.66
CA VAL A 31 12.31 -5.87 -8.22
C VAL A 31 11.12 -5.15 -7.60
N VAL A 32 11.17 -4.86 -6.29
CA VAL A 32 10.09 -4.17 -5.57
C VAL A 32 10.06 -2.69 -5.93
N ILE A 33 11.23 -2.03 -5.94
CA ILE A 33 11.30 -0.58 -6.14
C ILE A 33 11.25 -0.14 -7.60
N ARG A 34 11.32 -1.07 -8.57
CA ARG A 34 11.40 -0.77 -10.01
C ARG A 34 10.37 0.28 -10.45
N HIS A 35 9.16 0.17 -9.92
CA HIS A 35 8.03 1.06 -10.22
C HIS A 35 7.68 2.02 -9.07
N ILE A 36 8.52 2.09 -8.04
CA ILE A 36 8.35 2.91 -6.84
C ILE A 36 9.63 3.72 -6.65
N GLY A 37 9.86 4.69 -7.53
CA GLY A 37 11.02 5.58 -7.50
C GLY A 37 12.31 5.02 -8.13
N GLY A 38 12.38 3.71 -8.40
CA GLY A 38 13.47 3.11 -9.17
C GLY A 38 14.83 3.01 -8.45
N VAL A 39 14.93 3.52 -7.22
CA VAL A 39 16.15 3.49 -6.41
C VAL A 39 15.90 2.65 -5.14
N PRO A 40 16.72 1.62 -4.87
CA PRO A 40 16.68 0.88 -3.60
C PRO A 40 16.77 1.81 -2.40
N SER A 41 15.89 1.58 -1.41
CA SER A 41 15.91 2.38 -0.19
C SER A 41 17.12 2.04 0.66
N THR A 42 17.70 3.05 1.30
CA THR A 42 18.66 2.85 2.38
C THR A 42 17.95 2.31 3.64
N GLU A 43 18.73 1.83 4.60
CA GLU A 43 18.22 1.45 5.92
C GLU A 43 17.50 2.61 6.60
N GLU A 44 18.07 3.82 6.57
CA GLU A 44 17.48 5.05 7.13
C GLU A 44 16.11 5.38 6.50
N GLN A 45 16.02 5.28 5.16
CA GLN A 45 14.78 5.52 4.43
C GLN A 45 13.72 4.47 4.78
N SER A 46 14.13 3.21 4.93
CA SER A 46 13.25 2.11 5.33
C SER A 46 12.76 2.28 6.77
N TRP A 47 13.63 2.74 7.67
CA TRP A 47 13.28 3.02 9.06
C TRP A 47 12.26 4.15 9.16
N SER A 48 12.52 5.25 8.46
CA SER A 48 11.61 6.39 8.37
C SER A 48 10.24 5.99 7.82
N ARG A 49 10.20 5.07 6.85
CA ARG A 49 8.96 4.52 6.29
C ARG A 49 8.17 3.71 7.31
N LEU A 50 8.82 2.82 8.07
CA LEU A 50 8.15 2.03 9.12
C LEU A 50 7.54 2.96 10.18
N LEU A 51 8.32 3.93 10.68
CA LEU A 51 7.84 4.89 11.67
C LEU A 51 6.67 5.73 11.13
N ARG A 52 6.73 6.14 9.87
CA ARG A 52 5.64 6.85 9.20
C ARG A 52 4.35 6.04 9.19
N TYR A 53 4.41 4.72 8.96
CA TYR A 53 3.20 3.88 8.97
C TYR A 53 2.56 3.79 10.37
N VAL A 54 3.38 3.69 11.41
CA VAL A 54 2.89 3.75 12.80
C VAL A 54 2.29 5.12 13.11
N GLY A 55 2.92 6.21 12.66
CA GLY A 55 2.43 7.57 12.82
C GLY A 55 1.08 7.81 12.13
N HIS A 56 0.87 7.26 10.93
CA HIS A 56 -0.42 7.31 10.23
C HIS A 56 -1.54 6.70 11.07
N TRP A 57 -1.33 5.47 11.57
CA TRP A 57 -2.30 4.82 12.45
C TRP A 57 -2.61 5.64 13.71
N HIS A 58 -1.59 6.24 14.32
CA HIS A 58 -1.74 7.02 15.54
C HIS A 58 -2.52 8.32 15.31
N HIS A 59 -2.20 9.07 14.26
CA HIS A 59 -2.75 10.41 14.03
C HIS A 59 -3.99 10.44 13.15
N LEU A 60 -4.10 9.54 12.17
CA LEU A 60 -5.17 9.56 11.16
C LEU A 60 -6.22 8.47 11.37
N GLY A 61 -5.94 7.50 12.26
CA GLY A 61 -6.82 6.35 12.49
C GLY A 61 -6.78 5.30 11.38
N PHE A 62 -5.98 5.50 10.32
CA PHE A 62 -5.68 4.54 9.26
C PHE A 62 -4.19 4.58 8.90
N GLY A 63 -3.66 3.50 8.35
CA GLY A 63 -2.25 3.41 8.00
C GLY A 63 -1.94 2.13 7.23
N TYR A 64 -0.64 1.80 7.14
CA TYR A 64 -0.18 0.55 6.53
C TYR A 64 -0.12 -0.57 7.56
N TRP A 65 -0.57 -1.75 7.15
CA TRP A 65 -0.35 -3.01 7.82
C TRP A 65 0.85 -3.72 7.22
N ALA A 66 1.57 -4.43 8.06
CA ALA A 66 2.41 -5.52 7.62
C ALA A 66 1.53 -6.71 7.20
N VAL A 67 1.90 -7.36 6.12
CA VAL A 67 1.26 -8.56 5.58
C VAL A 67 2.11 -9.77 5.93
N THR A 68 1.51 -10.73 6.62
CA THR A 68 2.16 -12.00 6.96
C THR A 68 1.34 -13.19 6.46
N LEU A 69 2.00 -14.26 6.05
CA LEU A 69 1.32 -15.52 5.72
C LEU A 69 0.87 -16.20 7.01
N LYS A 70 -0.38 -16.67 7.07
CA LYS A 70 -0.90 -17.32 8.28
C LYS A 70 -0.22 -18.64 8.60
N GLU A 71 0.20 -19.37 7.57
CA GLU A 71 0.76 -20.72 7.69
C GLU A 71 2.04 -20.75 8.53
N ASP A 72 2.94 -19.79 8.32
CA ASP A 72 4.29 -19.80 8.91
C ASP A 72 4.70 -18.44 9.52
N GLY A 73 3.81 -17.44 9.52
CA GLY A 73 4.07 -16.10 10.04
C GLY A 73 5.01 -15.25 9.19
N ARG A 74 5.43 -15.75 8.01
CA ARG A 74 6.43 -15.08 7.17
C ARG A 74 5.94 -13.73 6.67
N TYR A 75 6.80 -12.72 6.79
CA TYR A 75 6.58 -11.39 6.23
C TYR A 75 6.52 -11.44 4.70
N LEU A 76 5.46 -10.89 4.12
CA LEU A 76 5.25 -10.82 2.67
C LEU A 76 5.32 -9.40 2.13
N GLY A 77 5.22 -8.39 2.98
CA GLY A 77 5.24 -6.98 2.59
C GLY A 77 4.25 -6.15 3.38
N GLU A 78 3.69 -5.14 2.74
CA GLU A 78 2.87 -4.12 3.37
C GLU A 78 1.76 -3.63 2.44
N VAL A 79 0.63 -3.28 3.06
CA VAL A 79 -0.56 -2.75 2.37
C VAL A 79 -1.28 -1.78 3.28
N GLY A 80 -1.91 -0.75 2.73
CA GLY A 80 -2.87 0.03 3.48
C GLY A 80 -3.18 1.36 2.85
N LEU A 81 -3.61 2.29 3.69
CA LEU A 81 -3.99 3.64 3.31
C LEU A 81 -3.05 4.66 3.95
N ALA A 82 -2.84 5.78 3.27
CA ALA A 82 -2.02 6.87 3.76
C ALA A 82 -2.56 8.23 3.33
N ASP A 83 -2.14 9.28 4.03
CA ASP A 83 -2.23 10.65 3.54
C ASP A 83 -0.81 11.23 3.54
N TYR A 84 -0.13 11.09 2.40
CA TYR A 84 1.28 11.44 2.29
C TYR A 84 1.51 12.93 1.97
N HIS A 85 0.45 13.71 1.75
CA HIS A 85 0.56 15.11 1.30
C HIS A 85 1.50 15.24 0.08
N ARG A 86 1.43 14.28 -0.87
CA ARG A 86 2.35 14.27 -2.02
C ARG A 86 2.14 15.51 -2.88
N ASP A 87 3.24 15.99 -3.45
CA ASP A 87 3.16 16.99 -4.50
C ASP A 87 2.78 16.33 -5.83
N THR A 88 1.48 16.12 -6.00
CA THR A 88 0.89 15.53 -7.21
C THR A 88 -0.01 16.51 -7.95
N SER A 89 -0.16 16.26 -9.24
CA SER A 89 -1.20 16.86 -10.08
C SER A 89 -1.87 15.74 -10.88
N PRO A 90 -3.15 15.39 -10.61
CA PRO A 90 -4.07 16.03 -9.67
C PRO A 90 -3.67 15.83 -8.19
N LYS A 91 -4.18 16.70 -7.31
CA LYS A 91 -3.98 16.58 -5.87
C LYS A 91 -4.78 15.39 -5.31
N LEU A 92 -4.15 14.61 -4.45
CA LEU A 92 -4.78 13.49 -3.72
C LEU A 92 -5.29 13.89 -2.33
N THR A 93 -4.98 15.10 -1.88
CA THR A 93 -5.36 15.62 -0.56
C THR A 93 -6.86 15.48 -0.29
N GLY A 94 -7.22 15.03 0.90
CA GLY A 94 -8.62 14.82 1.29
C GLY A 94 -9.20 13.46 0.90
N LYS A 95 -8.40 12.58 0.28
CA LYS A 95 -8.75 11.18 0.01
C LYS A 95 -7.64 10.27 0.53
N PRO A 96 -7.95 9.17 1.24
CA PRO A 96 -6.95 8.17 1.56
C PRO A 96 -6.31 7.61 0.28
N GLU A 97 -4.97 7.51 0.26
CA GLU A 97 -4.18 6.91 -0.80
C GLU A 97 -3.90 5.44 -0.45
N ALA A 98 -4.46 4.52 -1.23
CA ALA A 98 -4.15 3.10 -1.14
C ALA A 98 -2.82 2.78 -1.84
N GLY A 99 -2.00 1.96 -1.17
CA GLY A 99 -0.82 1.38 -1.78
C GLY A 99 -0.43 0.05 -1.16
N TRP A 100 0.43 -0.67 -1.88
CA TRP A 100 0.90 -2.00 -1.52
C TRP A 100 2.29 -2.24 -2.11
N ALA A 101 3.11 -2.96 -1.35
CA ALA A 101 4.39 -3.48 -1.81
C ALA A 101 4.57 -4.88 -1.21
N LEU A 102 4.90 -5.87 -2.02
CA LEU A 102 5.14 -7.24 -1.57
C LEU A 102 6.50 -7.73 -2.06
N VAL A 103 7.11 -8.63 -1.32
CA VAL A 103 8.35 -9.32 -1.72
C VAL A 103 8.15 -10.09 -3.04
N PRO A 104 9.17 -10.23 -3.89
CA PRO A 104 9.02 -10.85 -5.21
C PRO A 104 8.43 -12.26 -5.17
N GLN A 105 8.76 -13.04 -4.14
CA GLN A 105 8.27 -14.42 -3.95
C GLN A 105 6.75 -14.49 -3.70
N ALA A 106 6.12 -13.36 -3.39
CA ALA A 106 4.67 -13.24 -3.19
C ALA A 106 3.92 -12.81 -4.48
N HIS A 107 4.64 -12.37 -5.52
CA HIS A 107 4.04 -11.90 -6.77
C HIS A 107 3.38 -13.06 -7.54
N GLY A 108 2.34 -12.76 -8.33
CA GLY A 108 1.63 -13.75 -9.14
C GLY A 108 0.73 -14.74 -8.36
N LYS A 109 0.79 -14.75 -7.02
CA LYS A 109 0.03 -15.70 -6.16
C LYS A 109 -1.32 -15.16 -5.67
N GLY A 110 -1.70 -13.95 -6.08
CA GLY A 110 -2.94 -13.28 -5.70
C GLY A 110 -2.93 -12.64 -4.30
N TYR A 111 -1.82 -12.67 -3.57
CA TYR A 111 -1.72 -12.10 -2.22
C TYR A 111 -1.99 -10.59 -2.19
N ALA A 112 -1.50 -9.82 -3.18
CA ALA A 112 -1.77 -8.39 -3.26
C ALA A 112 -3.27 -8.10 -3.37
N THR A 113 -3.98 -8.78 -4.28
CA THR A 113 -5.44 -8.60 -4.43
C THR A 113 -6.18 -8.94 -3.14
N GLU A 114 -5.81 -10.02 -2.47
CA GLU A 114 -6.41 -10.44 -1.20
C GLU A 114 -6.18 -9.41 -0.09
N ALA A 115 -4.94 -8.97 0.09
CA ALA A 115 -4.57 -8.01 1.12
C ALA A 115 -5.20 -6.63 0.89
N VAL A 116 -5.16 -6.12 -0.34
CA VAL A 116 -5.74 -4.81 -0.70
C VAL A 116 -7.27 -4.86 -0.57
N SER A 117 -7.90 -5.98 -0.93
CA SER A 117 -9.35 -6.15 -0.75
C SER A 117 -9.76 -6.08 0.71
N ALA A 118 -9.02 -6.72 1.62
CA ALA A 118 -9.27 -6.65 3.06
C ALA A 118 -9.07 -5.22 3.61
N ALA A 119 -7.99 -4.55 3.20
CA ALA A 119 -7.72 -3.16 3.60
C ALA A 119 -8.83 -2.20 3.14
N LEU A 120 -9.33 -2.36 1.91
CA LEU A 120 -10.42 -1.53 1.37
C LEU A 120 -11.77 -1.83 2.00
N GLN A 121 -12.08 -3.10 2.29
CA GLN A 121 -13.30 -3.45 3.04
C GLN A 121 -13.28 -2.85 4.45
N TRP A 122 -12.13 -2.88 5.11
CA TRP A 122 -11.97 -2.20 6.39
C TRP A 122 -12.17 -0.68 6.22
N ALA A 123 -11.57 -0.07 5.21
CA ALA A 123 -11.72 1.36 4.95
C ALA A 123 -13.17 1.77 4.67
N ASP A 124 -13.89 0.99 3.86
CA ASP A 124 -15.31 1.21 3.56
C ASP A 124 -16.16 1.26 4.83
N ALA A 125 -15.84 0.43 5.83
CA ALA A 125 -16.57 0.37 7.10
C ALA A 125 -16.13 1.43 8.13
N HIS A 126 -14.90 1.95 8.06
CA HIS A 126 -14.31 2.74 9.16
C HIS A 126 -13.87 4.15 8.77
N ILE A 127 -13.74 4.46 7.49
CA ILE A 127 -13.33 5.79 7.02
C ILE A 127 -14.52 6.46 6.33
N ASP A 128 -14.91 7.61 6.86
CA ASP A 128 -15.98 8.42 6.27
C ASP A 128 -15.45 9.29 5.12
N CYS A 129 -15.07 8.63 4.02
CA CYS A 129 -14.63 9.28 2.80
C CYS A 129 -15.36 8.66 1.60
N ALA A 130 -15.82 9.49 0.66
CA ALA A 130 -16.60 9.03 -0.49
C ALA A 130 -15.78 8.15 -1.46
N ALA A 131 -14.46 8.31 -1.48
CA ALA A 131 -13.59 7.57 -2.38
C ALA A 131 -12.17 7.38 -1.81
N THR A 132 -11.53 6.29 -2.21
CA THR A 132 -10.10 6.04 -2.02
C THR A 132 -9.37 6.29 -3.34
N SER A 133 -8.15 6.80 -3.29
CA SER A 133 -7.29 7.01 -4.46
C SER A 133 -6.12 6.02 -4.47
N THR A 134 -5.50 5.82 -5.62
CA THR A 134 -4.19 5.16 -5.73
C THR A 134 -3.40 5.77 -6.88
N ILE A 135 -2.07 5.78 -6.74
CA ILE A 135 -1.13 6.28 -7.75
C ILE A 135 -0.18 5.15 -8.12
N ILE A 136 -0.04 4.89 -9.43
CA ILE A 136 0.69 3.74 -9.95
C ILE A 136 1.52 4.19 -11.16
N ALA A 137 2.79 3.78 -11.24
CA ALA A 137 3.58 4.01 -12.46
C ALA A 137 2.88 3.36 -13.68
N PRO A 138 2.77 4.04 -14.84
CA PRO A 138 2.02 3.53 -15.99
C PRO A 138 2.49 2.16 -16.50
N GLU A 139 3.79 1.86 -16.31
CA GLU A 139 4.41 0.60 -16.74
C GLU A 139 4.17 -0.56 -15.75
N ASN A 140 3.62 -0.27 -14.56
CA ASN A 140 3.40 -1.28 -13.52
C ASN A 140 2.09 -2.05 -13.77
N ALA A 141 2.10 -2.91 -14.79
CA ALA A 141 0.95 -3.74 -15.17
C ALA A 141 0.43 -4.60 -14.00
N GLY A 142 1.31 -5.07 -13.11
CA GLY A 142 0.95 -5.86 -11.94
C GLY A 142 0.06 -5.10 -10.96
N SER A 143 0.49 -3.90 -10.55
CA SER A 143 -0.33 -3.06 -9.66
C SER A 143 -1.58 -2.54 -10.34
N ILE A 144 -1.53 -2.17 -11.63
CA ILE A 144 -2.73 -1.76 -12.38
C ILE A 144 -3.78 -2.89 -12.39
N HIS A 145 -3.35 -4.14 -12.57
CA HIS A 145 -4.23 -5.31 -12.54
C HIS A 145 -4.86 -5.51 -11.15
N VAL A 146 -4.07 -5.37 -10.08
CA VAL A 146 -4.58 -5.43 -8.70
C VAL A 146 -5.61 -4.33 -8.47
N ALA A 147 -5.30 -3.09 -8.84
CA ALA A 147 -6.17 -1.93 -8.66
C ALA A 147 -7.53 -2.14 -9.35
N LYS A 148 -7.52 -2.58 -10.61
CA LYS A 148 -8.75 -2.90 -11.36
C LYS A 148 -9.57 -3.99 -10.69
N LYS A 149 -8.92 -5.09 -10.24
CA LYS A 149 -9.61 -6.21 -9.57
C LYS A 149 -10.34 -5.79 -8.29
N VAL A 150 -9.77 -4.84 -7.54
CA VAL A 150 -10.38 -4.37 -6.28
C VAL A 150 -11.32 -3.18 -6.47
N GLY A 151 -11.53 -2.75 -7.71
CA GLY A 151 -12.55 -1.77 -8.09
C GLY A 151 -12.06 -0.35 -8.28
N PHE A 152 -10.75 -0.10 -8.36
CA PHE A 152 -10.24 1.19 -8.84
C PHE A 152 -10.49 1.34 -10.34
N SER A 153 -10.94 2.53 -10.73
CA SER A 153 -11.30 2.89 -12.10
C SER A 153 -10.95 4.36 -12.37
N ASN A 154 -11.52 4.95 -13.42
CA ASN A 154 -11.36 6.37 -13.80
C ASN A 154 -9.89 6.79 -13.89
N ALA A 155 -9.10 6.01 -14.63
CA ALA A 155 -7.67 6.20 -14.68
C ALA A 155 -7.32 7.50 -15.44
N VAL A 156 -6.57 8.39 -14.77
CA VAL A 156 -6.11 9.67 -15.32
C VAL A 156 -4.59 9.73 -15.24
N ILE A 157 -3.94 10.15 -16.31
CA ILE A 157 -2.50 10.44 -16.28
C ILE A 157 -2.28 11.79 -15.63
N GLY A 158 -1.41 11.81 -14.63
CA GLY A 158 -0.96 12.99 -13.93
C GLY A 158 0.53 12.94 -13.63
N ARG A 159 0.99 13.78 -12.71
CA ARG A 159 2.39 13.86 -12.30
C ARG A 159 2.55 13.68 -10.79
N TYR A 160 3.64 13.00 -10.41
CA TYR A 160 4.20 13.01 -9.07
C TYR A 160 5.67 13.43 -9.17
N GLY A 161 5.97 14.65 -8.71
CA GLY A 161 7.23 15.31 -9.06
C GLY A 161 7.40 15.38 -10.57
N GLU A 162 8.53 14.88 -11.08
CA GLU A 162 8.84 14.87 -12.50
C GLU A 162 8.31 13.64 -13.27
N HIS A 163 7.73 12.68 -12.56
CA HIS A 163 7.32 11.40 -13.14
C HIS A 163 5.84 11.41 -13.49
N GLU A 164 5.51 10.89 -14.68
CA GLU A 164 4.13 10.57 -15.03
C GLU A 164 3.63 9.41 -14.17
N SER A 165 2.37 9.47 -13.79
CA SER A 165 1.73 8.44 -12.97
C SER A 165 0.26 8.31 -13.31
N LEU A 166 -0.24 7.08 -13.19
CA LEU A 166 -1.64 6.75 -13.34
C LEU A 166 -2.34 6.94 -11.99
N PHE A 167 -3.28 7.86 -11.95
CA PHE A 167 -4.15 8.11 -10.80
C PHE A 167 -5.46 7.37 -11.03
N MET A 168 -5.91 6.60 -10.04
CA MET A 168 -7.16 5.85 -10.11
C MET A 168 -7.95 6.05 -8.83
N GLU A 169 -9.28 5.98 -8.93
CA GLU A 169 -10.17 6.15 -7.80
C GLU A 169 -11.12 4.97 -7.65
N ARG A 170 -11.49 4.68 -6.40
CA ARG A 170 -12.50 3.69 -6.04
C ARG A 170 -13.52 4.35 -5.13
N LEU A 171 -14.78 4.37 -5.57
CA LEU A 171 -15.89 4.81 -4.72
C LEU A 171 -16.04 3.87 -3.52
N ARG A 172 -16.34 4.45 -2.35
CA ARG A 172 -16.67 3.70 -1.15
C ARG A 172 -17.88 2.81 -1.41
N ARG A 173 -17.82 1.58 -0.91
CA ARG A 173 -18.96 0.64 -0.95
C ARG A 173 -19.65 0.65 0.40
N THR A 174 -20.95 0.86 0.40
CA THR A 174 -21.82 0.76 1.58
C THR A 174 -22.37 -0.64 1.74
#